data_AF-A0A0D9P919-F1
#
_entry.id   AF-A0A0D9P919-F1
#
_cell.length_a   1.000
_cell.length_b   1.000
_cell.length_c   1.000
_cell.angle_alpha   90.00
_cell.angle_beta   90.00
_cell.angle_gamma   90.00
#
_symmetry.space_group_name_H-M   'P 1'
#
loop_
_entity.id
_entity.type
_entity.pdbx_description
1 polymer ?
#
loop_
_entity_poly.entity_id
_entity_poly.type
_entity_poly.pdbx_seq_one_letter_code
_entity_poly.pdbx_strand_id
1 'polypeptide(L)'
;MADAASDIGRCAKYARHHVWVTRHADYEFWAGGEFTNMSREEEGGCYDAAARNDDVENTDVVVWAVFGFTHSPRVEDWPVMPVERHELHLRPIDFFDANPALDVASDRDTASVIVDGECCANGD
;
A
#
# COMPACT_ATOMS: atom_id res chain seq x y z
N MET A 1 10.63 9.40 11.92
CA MET A 1 11.09 9.42 13.33
C MET A 1 12.52 9.88 13.45
N ALA A 2 13.44 9.42 12.61
CA ALA A 2 14.78 9.98 12.54
C ALA A 2 14.73 11.48 12.20
N ASP A 3 15.62 12.26 12.81
CA ASP A 3 15.79 13.68 12.49
C ASP A 3 16.25 13.85 11.04
N ALA A 4 15.78 14.90 10.37
CA ALA A 4 16.08 15.13 8.95
C ALA A 4 17.58 15.33 8.67
N ALA A 5 18.35 15.85 9.63
CA ALA A 5 19.78 16.04 9.51
C ALA A 5 20.60 14.78 9.89
N SER A 6 19.96 13.76 10.47
CA SER A 6 20.62 12.48 10.77
C SER A 6 21.01 11.71 9.50
N ASP A 7 21.99 10.82 9.59
CA ASP A 7 22.43 10.00 8.45
C ASP A 7 21.26 9.23 7.82
N ILE A 8 20.39 8.64 8.65
CA ILE A 8 19.19 7.93 8.19
C ILE A 8 18.23 8.89 7.48
N GLY A 9 17.99 10.07 8.06
CA GLY A 9 17.10 11.08 7.49
C GLY A 9 17.57 11.63 6.14
N ARG A 10 18.88 11.59 5.88
CA ARG A 10 19.50 11.96 4.60
C ARG A 10 19.49 10.84 3.57
N CYS A 11 19.73 9.59 3.99
CA CYS A 11 19.76 8.42 3.09
C CYS A 11 18.36 7.88 2.70
N ALA A 12 17.30 8.27 3.41
CA ALA A 12 15.94 7.78 3.19
C ALA A 12 14.93 8.93 3.14
N LYS A 13 15.15 9.90 2.25
CA LYS A 13 14.23 11.03 2.05
C LYS A 13 12.87 10.60 1.53
N TYR A 14 12.80 9.51 0.78
CA TYR A 14 11.53 8.90 0.36
C TYR A 14 10.58 8.65 1.55
N ALA A 15 11.10 8.40 2.75
CA ALA A 15 10.29 8.16 3.95
C ALA A 15 9.71 9.44 4.60
N ARG A 16 9.95 10.63 4.03
CA ARG A 16 9.48 11.92 4.58
C ARG A 16 8.00 12.22 4.28
N HIS A 17 7.46 11.61 3.23
CA HIS A 17 6.05 11.74 2.85
C HIS A 17 5.44 10.37 2.63
N HIS A 18 4.13 10.26 2.82
CA HIS A 18 3.38 9.02 2.58
C HIS A 18 3.16 8.71 1.10
N VAL A 19 3.17 9.74 0.25
CA VAL A 19 2.95 9.62 -1.18
C VAL A 19 3.86 10.61 -1.91
N TRP A 20 4.48 10.16 -2.99
CA TRP A 20 5.14 11.01 -3.98
C TRP A 20 4.50 10.79 -5.34
N VAL A 21 4.42 11.85 -6.13
CA VAL A 21 3.96 11.81 -7.52
C VAL A 21 5.05 12.45 -8.37
N THR A 22 5.52 11.73 -9.37
CA THR A 22 6.58 12.19 -10.27
C THR A 22 6.17 11.95 -11.71
N ARG A 23 6.65 12.78 -12.65
CA ARG A 23 6.54 12.46 -14.07
C ARG A 23 7.37 11.21 -14.36
N HIS A 24 6.85 10.32 -15.21
CA HIS A 24 7.59 9.14 -15.65
C HIS A 24 8.91 9.53 -16.35
N ALA A 25 9.99 8.86 -16.00
CA ALA A 25 11.28 8.95 -16.66
C ALA A 25 11.96 7.58 -16.69
N ASP A 26 12.66 7.29 -17.77
CA ASP A 26 13.33 6.00 -17.92
C ASP A 26 14.42 5.83 -16.85
N TYR A 27 14.56 4.60 -16.36
CA TYR A 27 15.57 4.20 -15.37
C TYR A 27 15.39 4.77 -13.95
N GLU A 28 14.21 5.30 -13.61
CA GLU A 28 13.87 5.75 -12.25
C GLU A 28 13.06 4.69 -11.49
N PHE A 29 13.73 3.62 -11.05
CA PHE A 29 13.05 2.48 -10.42
C PHE A 29 13.20 2.42 -8.89
N TRP A 30 14.21 3.07 -8.33
CA TRP A 30 14.60 2.87 -6.94
C TRP A 30 14.25 4.09 -6.09
N ALA A 31 13.30 3.95 -5.16
CA ALA A 31 12.82 5.06 -4.33
C ALA A 31 13.93 5.78 -3.56
N GLY A 32 14.97 5.07 -3.13
CA GLY A 32 16.14 5.61 -2.42
C GLY A 32 17.42 5.73 -3.27
N GLY A 33 17.33 5.56 -4.60
CA GLY A 33 18.48 5.52 -5.50
C GLY A 33 19.00 4.11 -5.80
N GLU A 34 19.78 3.97 -6.87
CA GLU A 34 20.34 2.69 -7.33
C GLU A 34 21.39 2.13 -6.35
N PHE A 35 22.26 2.99 -5.80
CA PHE A 35 23.42 2.60 -4.98
C PHE A 35 23.25 3.01 -3.52
N THR A 36 22.47 2.24 -2.76
CA THR A 36 22.12 2.57 -1.38
C THR A 36 23.14 2.16 -0.32
N ASN A 37 23.93 1.11 -0.58
CA ASN A 37 24.86 0.56 0.39
C ASN A 37 25.97 1.56 0.75
N MET A 38 26.08 1.91 2.03
CA MET A 38 27.00 2.94 2.54
C MET A 38 26.80 4.34 1.92
N SER A 39 25.64 4.61 1.33
CA SER A 39 25.27 5.96 0.88
C SER A 39 25.33 6.95 2.04
N ARG A 40 25.63 8.22 1.73
CA ARG A 40 25.62 9.33 2.72
C ARG A 40 24.41 10.23 2.58
N GLU A 41 23.67 10.05 1.49
CA GLU A 41 22.54 10.82 1.02
C GLU A 41 21.72 9.92 0.07
N GLU A 42 20.40 10.11 0.01
CA GLU A 42 19.58 9.59 -1.09
C GLU A 42 19.91 10.37 -2.37
N GLU A 43 20.25 9.63 -3.43
CA GLU A 43 20.62 10.16 -4.75
C GLU A 43 19.98 9.32 -5.86
N GLY A 44 19.31 9.98 -6.81
CA GLY A 44 18.60 9.33 -7.91
C GLY A 44 17.30 8.63 -7.47
N GLY A 45 16.80 8.98 -6.29
CA GLY A 45 15.56 8.45 -5.72
C GLY A 45 14.30 9.23 -6.11
N CYS A 46 13.17 8.83 -5.53
CA CYS A 46 11.89 9.49 -5.77
C CYS A 46 11.86 10.93 -5.23
N TYR A 47 12.68 11.25 -4.22
CA TYR A 47 12.85 12.62 -3.74
C TYR A 47 13.46 13.52 -4.83
N ASP A 48 14.52 13.06 -5.49
CA ASP A 48 15.18 13.82 -6.55
C ASP A 48 14.28 13.93 -7.78
N ALA A 49 13.53 12.87 -8.08
CA ALA A 49 12.53 12.89 -9.13
C ALA A 49 11.41 13.91 -8.90
N ALA A 50 10.91 14.02 -7.67
CA ALA A 50 9.96 15.06 -7.29
C ALA A 50 10.60 16.47 -7.29
N ALA A 51 11.87 16.58 -6.90
CA ALA A 51 12.59 17.85 -6.84
C ALA A 51 12.82 18.49 -8.22
N ARG A 52 12.72 17.73 -9.32
CA ARG A 52 12.69 18.30 -10.68
C ARG A 52 11.54 19.26 -10.90
N ASN A 53 10.46 19.12 -10.14
CA ASN A 53 9.25 19.93 -10.26
C ASN A 53 8.71 19.94 -11.71
N ASP A 54 8.75 18.77 -12.34
CA ASP A 54 8.14 18.54 -13.64
C ASP A 54 6.61 18.68 -13.53
N ASP A 55 5.96 19.13 -14.59
CA ASP A 55 4.51 19.15 -14.64
C ASP A 55 3.96 17.71 -14.66
N VAL A 56 2.95 17.44 -13.82
CA VAL A 56 2.34 16.12 -13.62
C VAL A 56 0.86 16.10 -14.02
N GLU A 57 0.31 17.23 -14.43
CA GLU A 57 -1.10 17.32 -14.81
C GLU A 57 -1.33 16.70 -16.19
N ASN A 58 -2.20 15.68 -16.27
CA ASN A 58 -2.52 14.96 -17.52
C ASN A 58 -1.29 14.41 -18.26
N THR A 59 -0.26 13.99 -17.51
CA THR A 59 0.93 13.33 -18.06
C THR A 59 1.03 11.88 -17.60
N ASP A 60 2.01 11.16 -18.13
CA ASP A 60 2.43 9.87 -17.57
C ASP A 60 3.11 10.11 -16.21
N VAL A 61 2.58 9.48 -15.17
CA VAL A 61 2.98 9.70 -13.78
C VAL A 61 3.29 8.39 -13.08
N VAL A 62 4.23 8.47 -12.14
CA VAL A 62 4.57 7.39 -11.22
C VAL A 62 4.16 7.82 -9.81
N VAL A 63 3.45 6.93 -9.12
CA VAL A 63 3.03 7.12 -7.73
C VAL A 63 3.89 6.23 -6.83
N TRP A 64 4.58 6.85 -5.88
CA TRP A 64 5.40 6.16 -4.87
C TRP A 64 4.63 6.15 -3.56
N ALA A 65 4.01 5.01 -3.22
CA ALA A 65 3.29 4.84 -1.95
C ALA A 65 4.26 4.38 -0.85
N VAL A 66 4.36 5.16 0.22
CA VAL A 66 5.27 4.92 1.34
C VAL A 66 4.46 4.56 2.57
N PHE A 67 4.54 3.30 2.94
CA PHE A 67 4.01 2.76 4.19
C PHE A 67 5.17 2.47 5.14
N GLY A 68 5.01 2.87 6.39
CA GLY A 68 5.96 2.60 7.45
C GLY A 68 5.20 2.16 8.69
N PHE A 69 5.81 1.27 9.47
CA PHE A 69 5.30 0.89 10.77
C PHE A 69 6.35 1.24 11.82
N THR A 70 5.90 1.62 13.00
CA THR A 70 6.80 1.82 14.15
C THR A 70 6.69 0.59 15.03
N HIS A 71 7.67 -0.30 14.97
CA HIS A 71 7.69 -1.49 15.81
C HIS A 71 8.12 -1.10 17.23
N SER A 72 7.18 -1.09 18.17
CA SER A 72 7.49 -1.12 19.61
C SER A 72 7.38 -2.57 20.06
N PRO A 73 8.50 -3.29 20.23
CA PRO A 73 8.46 -4.73 20.50
C PRO A 73 7.70 -5.06 21.77
N ARG A 74 7.03 -6.22 21.76
CA ARG A 74 6.26 -6.75 22.90
C ARG A 74 6.85 -8.08 23.36
N VAL A 75 6.48 -8.54 24.56
CA VAL A 75 7.00 -9.82 25.09
C VAL A 75 6.52 -11.02 24.26
N GLU A 76 5.35 -10.89 23.63
CA GLU A 76 4.76 -11.87 22.73
C GLU A 76 5.53 -12.00 21.41
N ASP A 77 6.36 -11.02 21.05
CA ASP A 77 7.19 -11.08 19.84
C ASP A 77 8.36 -12.08 20.01
N TRP A 78 8.59 -12.59 21.22
CA TRP A 78 9.67 -13.52 21.57
C TRP A 78 9.15 -14.92 21.88
N PRO A 79 9.84 -16.01 21.44
CA PRO A 79 11.07 -16.06 20.64
C PRO A 79 10.85 -15.95 19.14
N VAL A 80 9.58 -15.97 18.70
CA VAL A 80 9.17 -15.86 17.31
C VAL A 80 7.97 -14.94 17.26
N MET A 81 8.12 -13.83 16.53
CA MET A 81 7.07 -12.82 16.40
C MET A 81 5.87 -13.38 15.60
N PRO A 82 4.64 -13.26 16.12
CA PRO A 82 3.43 -13.51 15.33
C PRO A 82 3.32 -12.56 14.13
N VAL A 83 2.49 -12.91 13.15
CA VAL A 83 2.28 -12.07 11.96
C VAL A 83 1.68 -10.71 12.33
N GLU A 84 2.29 -9.65 11.80
CA GLU A 84 1.71 -8.31 11.67
C GLU A 84 1.38 -8.06 10.19
N ARG A 85 0.19 -7.51 9.90
CA ARG A 85 -0.30 -7.31 8.52
C ARG A 85 -0.44 -5.81 8.21
N HIS A 86 0.08 -5.42 7.05
CA HIS A 86 -0.13 -4.11 6.45
C HIS A 86 -0.65 -4.29 5.03
N GLU A 87 -1.67 -3.53 4.64
CA GLU A 87 -2.32 -3.67 3.35
C GLU A 87 -2.50 -2.30 2.68
N LEU A 88 -2.38 -2.28 1.36
CA LEU A 88 -2.71 -1.15 0.50
C LEU A 88 -3.69 -1.64 -0.55
N HIS A 89 -4.79 -0.91 -0.72
CA HIS A 89 -5.85 -1.25 -1.66
C HIS A 89 -5.94 -0.16 -2.73
N LEU A 90 -5.68 -0.52 -3.99
CA LEU A 90 -6.01 0.30 -5.14
C LEU A 90 -7.40 -0.11 -5.62
N ARG A 91 -8.37 0.80 -5.48
CA ARG A 91 -9.75 0.53 -5.84
C ARG A 91 -10.16 1.37 -7.04
N PRO A 92 -10.87 0.79 -8.02
CA PRO A 92 -11.45 1.56 -9.11
C PRO A 92 -12.51 2.53 -8.53
N ILE A 93 -12.36 3.83 -8.80
CA ILE A 93 -13.35 4.86 -8.48
C ILE A 93 -13.75 5.51 -9.80
N ASP A 94 -15.04 5.46 -10.12
CA ASP A 94 -15.60 5.95 -11.39
C ASP A 94 -14.90 5.40 -12.64
N PHE A 95 -14.30 4.21 -12.52
CA PHE A 95 -13.59 3.53 -13.61
C PHE A 95 -14.54 2.67 -14.48
N PHE A 96 -15.60 2.13 -13.88
CA PHE A 96 -16.60 1.29 -14.54
C PHE A 96 -17.98 1.96 -14.45
N ASP A 97 -18.81 1.76 -15.47
CA ASP A 97 -20.20 2.27 -15.50
C ASP A 97 -21.14 1.54 -14.52
N ALA A 98 -20.76 0.34 -14.07
CA ALA A 98 -21.51 -0.50 -13.14
C ALA A 98 -20.55 -1.39 -12.33
N ASN A 99 -21.10 -2.12 -11.35
CA ASN A 99 -20.32 -3.07 -10.55
C ASN A 99 -19.65 -4.13 -11.46
N PRO A 100 -18.30 -4.20 -11.51
CA PRO A 100 -17.59 -5.14 -12.37
C PRO A 100 -17.74 -6.62 -11.97
N ALA A 101 -18.30 -6.90 -10.79
CA ALA A 101 -18.53 -8.26 -10.29
C ALA A 101 -19.99 -8.74 -10.43
N LEU A 102 -20.83 -8.02 -11.17
CA LEU A 102 -22.28 -8.29 -11.23
C LEU A 102 -22.63 -9.67 -11.81
N ASP A 103 -21.80 -10.19 -12.71
CA ASP A 103 -21.98 -11.48 -13.40
C ASP A 103 -21.18 -12.63 -12.77
N VAL A 104 -20.51 -12.37 -11.63
CA VAL A 104 -19.76 -13.39 -10.90
C VAL A 104 -20.75 -14.26 -10.11
N ALA A 105 -20.87 -15.52 -10.49
CA ALA A 105 -21.69 -16.49 -9.78
C ALA A 105 -21.17 -16.70 -8.35
N SER A 106 -22.10 -16.76 -7.38
CA SER A 106 -21.77 -17.16 -6.00
C SER A 106 -21.61 -18.67 -5.89
N ASP A 107 -20.78 -19.13 -4.96
CA ASP A 107 -20.70 -20.54 -4.61
C ASP A 107 -22.02 -21.02 -4.00
N ARG A 108 -22.51 -22.15 -4.51
CA ARG A 108 -23.73 -22.77 -3.97
C ARG A 108 -23.42 -23.46 -2.65
N ASP A 109 -24.09 -23.03 -1.58
CA ASP A 109 -24.13 -23.79 -0.34
C ASP A 109 -24.94 -25.09 -0.55
N THR A 110 -24.26 -26.24 -0.42
CA THR A 110 -24.87 -27.57 -0.58
C THR A 110 -25.68 -28.00 0.64
N ALA A 111 -25.50 -27.36 1.80
CA ALA A 111 -26.28 -27.60 3.01
C ALA A 111 -27.58 -26.78 3.04
N SER A 112 -27.69 -25.71 2.24
CA SER A 112 -28.90 -24.89 2.15
C SER A 112 -30.03 -25.65 1.44
N VAL A 113 -31.07 -26.00 2.19
CA VAL A 113 -32.32 -26.59 1.68
C VAL A 113 -33.49 -25.66 2.00
N ILE A 114 -34.47 -25.57 1.10
CA ILE A 114 -35.72 -24.84 1.38
C ILE A 114 -36.46 -25.64 2.47
N VAL A 115 -36.85 -24.98 3.55
CA VAL A 115 -37.67 -25.58 4.60
C VAL A 115 -39.14 -25.42 4.22
N ASP A 116 -39.80 -26.53 3.89
CA ASP A 116 -41.25 -26.55 3.68
C ASP A 116 -41.99 -26.45 5.03
N GLY A 117 -42.34 -25.23 5.44
CA GLY A 117 -43.58 -24.97 6.19
C GLY A 117 -43.66 -25.17 7.72
N GLU A 118 -42.64 -25.62 8.46
CA GLU A 118 -42.80 -25.86 9.92
C GLU A 118 -41.66 -25.36 10.84
N CYS A 119 -40.87 -24.38 10.42
CA CYS A 119 -39.98 -23.71 11.38
C CYS A 119 -40.76 -22.60 12.10
N CYS A 120 -40.91 -22.72 13.43
CA CYS A 120 -41.61 -21.80 14.34
C CYS A 120 -43.14 -22.02 14.55
N ALA A 121 -43.70 -23.19 14.20
CA ALA A 121 -45.14 -23.46 14.43
C ALA A 121 -45.51 -23.81 15.88
N ASN A 122 -44.55 -24.21 16.73
CA ASN A 122 -44.79 -24.56 18.13
C ASN A 122 -43.90 -23.72 19.05
N GLY A 123 -44.34 -22.49 19.31
CA GLY A 123 -43.92 -21.74 20.50
C GLY A 123 -44.97 -21.91 21.59
N ASP A 124 -44.79 -22.93 22.42
CA ASP A 124 -45.32 -23.00 23.79
C ASP A 124 -44.23 -22.52 24.77
#